data_AF-A0A7L2WS52-F1
#
_entry.id   AF-A0A7L2WS52-F1
#
_cell.length_a   1.000
_cell.length_b   1.000
_cell.length_c   1.000
_cell.angle_alpha   90.00
_cell.angle_beta   90.00
_cell.angle_gamma   90.00
#
_symmetry.space_group_name_H-M   'P 1'
#
loop_
_entity.id
_entity.type
_entity.pdbx_description
1 polymer ?
#
loop_
_entity_poly.entity_id
_entity_poly.type
_entity_poly.pdbx_seq_one_letter_code
_entity_poly.pdbx_strand_id
1 'polypeptide(L)'
;VSPKTASFFPSPRFSSAPEEELTSHTGGGSGGYLEHVYKHAAKELFGIQVDTIQYKPLKNKDFQEVTLERDGVVLLQFALAYGFRNIQNLVQKLKRGKSPYHYVEVMACPSGCLNGGGQIKLDGESSKDQLQQVERLYESLKTEIPEKNRTVNELYEQWLGGVESEKAVKALHTEYHAVEKTSTGFNIKW
;
A
#
# COMPACT_ATOMS: atom_id res chain seq x y z
N VAL A 1 -25.29 -60.11 3.30
CA VAL A 1 -24.61 -58.92 2.74
C VAL A 1 -24.56 -57.88 3.84
N SER A 2 -23.44 -57.78 4.53
CA SER A 2 -23.25 -56.88 5.68
C SER A 2 -22.99 -55.46 5.17
N PRO A 3 -23.68 -54.41 5.67
CA PRO A 3 -23.33 -53.05 5.33
C PRO A 3 -22.10 -52.64 6.14
N LYS A 4 -21.04 -52.24 5.42
CA LYS A 4 -19.83 -51.65 6.02
C LYS A 4 -20.18 -50.31 6.66
N THR A 5 -19.88 -50.18 7.94
CA THR A 5 -19.86 -48.90 8.68
C THR A 5 -18.81 -47.97 8.06
N ALA A 6 -19.25 -46.84 7.52
CA ALA A 6 -18.37 -45.74 7.15
C ALA A 6 -17.88 -45.05 8.43
N SER A 7 -16.57 -45.09 8.65
CA SER A 7 -15.87 -44.35 9.69
C SER A 7 -16.03 -42.85 9.44
N PHE A 8 -16.72 -42.16 10.33
CA PHE A 8 -16.73 -40.70 10.41
C PHE A 8 -15.30 -40.20 10.62
N PHE A 9 -14.76 -39.46 9.67
CA PHE A 9 -13.56 -38.65 9.86
C PHE A 9 -13.88 -37.55 10.89
N PRO A 10 -12.99 -37.26 11.85
CA PRO A 10 -13.18 -36.12 12.73
C PRO A 10 -12.99 -34.85 11.89
N SER A 11 -14.05 -34.05 11.76
CA SER A 11 -13.97 -32.70 11.23
C SER A 11 -12.86 -31.94 11.98
N PRO A 12 -11.94 -31.23 11.30
CA PRO A 12 -11.02 -30.36 11.99
C PRO A 12 -11.86 -29.34 12.74
N ARG A 13 -11.79 -29.40 14.08
CA ARG A 13 -12.31 -28.33 14.93
C ARG A 13 -11.53 -27.08 14.55
N PHE A 14 -12.13 -26.20 13.76
CA PHE A 14 -11.73 -24.81 13.75
C PHE A 14 -11.89 -24.35 15.20
N SER A 15 -10.77 -24.25 15.91
CA SER A 15 -10.71 -23.51 17.16
C SER A 15 -11.33 -22.16 16.88
N SER A 16 -12.29 -21.72 17.71
CA SER A 16 -12.75 -20.34 17.68
C SER A 16 -11.49 -19.48 17.74
N ALA A 17 -11.19 -18.77 16.65
CA ALA A 17 -10.15 -17.76 16.67
C ALA A 17 -10.50 -16.82 17.82
N PRO A 18 -9.52 -16.38 18.65
CA PRO A 18 -9.77 -15.27 19.55
C PRO A 18 -10.37 -14.12 18.72
N GLU A 19 -11.28 -13.32 19.29
CA GLU A 19 -11.79 -12.13 18.61
C GLU A 19 -10.59 -11.31 18.10
N GLU A 20 -10.31 -11.39 16.80
CA GLU A 20 -9.15 -10.74 16.21
C GLU A 20 -9.43 -9.24 16.21
N GLU A 21 -8.74 -8.52 17.09
CA GLU A 21 -8.77 -7.07 17.16
C GLU A 21 -8.28 -6.53 15.80
N LEU A 22 -9.11 -5.71 15.15
CA LEU A 22 -8.73 -5.07 13.89
C LEU A 22 -7.57 -4.11 14.14
N THR A 23 -6.45 -4.34 13.45
CA THR A 23 -5.28 -3.46 13.48
C THR A 23 -5.12 -2.72 12.16
N SER A 24 -4.38 -1.63 12.20
CA SER A 24 -3.91 -0.88 11.03
C SER A 24 -2.39 -0.97 10.92
N HIS A 25 -1.84 -0.41 9.85
CA HIS A 25 -0.39 -0.21 9.69
C HIS A 25 -0.05 1.29 9.78
N THR A 26 1.23 1.61 9.98
CA THR A 26 1.72 2.99 9.91
C THR A 26 1.46 3.55 8.52
N GLY A 27 0.86 4.73 8.42
CA GLY A 27 0.46 5.36 7.15
C GLY A 27 -1.01 5.78 7.17
N GLY A 28 -1.60 5.91 5.97
CA GLY A 28 -3.01 6.28 5.81
C GLY A 28 -3.84 5.15 5.23
N GLY A 29 -5.13 5.38 5.01
CA GLY A 29 -6.03 4.38 4.42
C GLY A 29 -5.78 4.06 2.94
N SER A 30 -4.68 4.55 2.36
CA SER A 30 -4.19 4.13 1.04
C SER A 30 -2.95 3.25 1.12
N GLY A 31 -2.50 2.93 2.34
CA GLY A 31 -1.22 2.29 2.58
C GLY A 31 -0.25 3.19 3.32
N GLY A 32 0.96 2.67 3.49
CA GLY A 32 2.12 3.36 4.04
C GLY A 32 3.40 2.89 3.35
N TYR A 33 3.30 2.49 2.08
CA TYR A 33 4.39 1.84 1.36
C TYR A 33 5.58 2.78 1.20
N LEU A 34 5.34 4.02 0.78
CA LEU A 34 6.37 5.04 0.67
C LEU A 34 7.04 5.26 2.03
N GLU A 35 6.27 5.35 3.11
CA GLU A 35 6.83 5.54 4.45
C GLU A 35 7.71 4.37 4.87
N HIS A 36 7.22 3.16 4.68
CA HIS A 36 7.93 1.94 5.00
C HIS A 36 9.23 1.82 4.18
N VAL A 37 9.14 1.94 2.85
CA VAL A 37 10.30 1.88 1.94
C VAL A 37 11.29 3.01 2.24
N TYR A 38 10.82 4.22 2.58
CA TYR A 38 11.68 5.34 2.92
C TYR A 38 12.47 5.09 4.20
N LYS A 39 11.80 4.66 5.27
CA LYS A 39 12.45 4.34 6.56
C LYS A 39 13.44 3.19 6.41
N HIS A 40 13.04 2.15 5.69
CA HIS A 40 13.89 0.99 5.42
C HIS A 40 15.13 1.39 4.59
N ALA A 41 14.94 2.10 3.47
CA ALA A 41 16.04 2.54 2.63
C ALA A 41 16.99 3.52 3.35
N ALA A 42 16.46 4.44 4.18
CA ALA A 42 17.28 5.36 4.97
C ALA A 42 18.22 4.61 5.93
N LYS A 43 17.69 3.57 6.59
CA LYS A 43 18.44 2.74 7.52
C LYS A 43 19.45 1.85 6.80
N GLU A 44 19.01 1.08 5.81
CA GLU A 44 19.85 0.09 5.12
C GLU A 44 20.94 0.74 4.27
N LEU A 45 20.63 1.82 3.54
CA LEU A 45 21.59 2.43 2.61
C LEU A 45 22.50 3.47 3.27
N PHE A 46 22.02 4.15 4.32
CA PHE A 46 22.72 5.30 4.91
C PHE A 46 22.95 5.21 6.43
N GLY A 47 22.42 4.18 7.09
CA GLY A 47 22.51 4.01 8.54
C GLY A 47 21.65 5.02 9.32
N ILE A 48 20.68 5.68 8.67
CA ILE A 48 19.88 6.75 9.28
C ILE A 48 18.53 6.17 9.73
N GLN A 49 18.30 6.20 11.04
CA GLN A 49 17.00 5.86 11.62
C GLN A 49 16.05 7.06 11.47
N VAL A 50 14.90 6.84 10.82
CA VAL A 50 13.85 7.86 10.67
C VAL A 50 12.59 7.39 11.41
N ASP A 51 12.21 8.12 12.46
CA ASP A 51 11.02 7.80 13.24
C ASP A 51 9.77 8.45 12.65
N THR A 52 9.86 9.72 12.26
CA THR A 52 8.74 10.50 11.71
C THR A 52 9.10 11.07 10.35
N ILE A 53 8.20 10.91 9.38
CA ILE A 53 8.34 11.46 8.04
C ILE A 53 7.64 12.81 7.94
N GLN A 54 8.31 13.78 7.31
CA GLN A 54 7.73 15.08 6.99
C GLN A 54 7.36 15.13 5.52
N TYR A 55 6.05 15.17 5.25
CA TYR A 55 5.52 15.31 3.91
C TYR A 55 5.39 16.79 3.53
N LYS A 56 6.02 17.18 2.43
CA LYS A 56 5.90 18.53 1.86
C LYS A 56 4.89 18.51 0.70
N PRO A 57 3.68 19.05 0.86
CA PRO A 57 2.75 19.19 -0.26
C PRO A 57 3.31 20.17 -1.29
N LEU A 58 3.10 19.86 -2.57
CA LEU A 58 3.46 20.73 -3.69
C LEU A 58 2.26 21.59 -4.09
N LYS A 59 1.70 21.33 -5.27
CA LYS A 59 0.57 22.10 -5.83
C LYS A 59 -0.73 21.86 -5.08
N ASN A 60 -0.90 20.65 -4.55
CA ASN A 60 -2.07 20.22 -3.80
C ASN A 60 -1.65 19.16 -2.77
N LYS A 61 -2.60 18.75 -1.92
CA LYS A 61 -2.38 17.71 -0.91
C LYS A 61 -2.16 16.32 -1.51
N ASP A 62 -2.59 16.10 -2.74
CA ASP A 62 -2.46 14.83 -3.47
C ASP A 62 -1.11 14.66 -4.17
N PHE A 63 -0.19 15.63 -4.04
CA PHE A 63 1.18 15.49 -4.50
C PHE A 63 2.12 15.99 -3.40
N GLN A 64 2.76 15.06 -2.72
CA GLN A 64 3.66 15.35 -1.61
C GLN A 64 5.04 14.76 -1.86
N GLU A 65 6.07 15.45 -1.38
CA GLU A 65 7.46 15.00 -1.44
C GLU A 65 7.99 14.71 -0.04
N VAL A 66 8.94 13.78 0.01
CA VAL A 66 9.73 13.49 1.20
C VAL A 66 11.19 13.43 0.77
N THR A 67 12.05 14.17 1.46
CA THR A 67 13.48 14.22 1.14
C THR A 67 14.30 13.90 2.36
N LEU A 68 15.26 12.99 2.19
CA LEU A 68 16.34 12.75 3.14
C LEU A 68 17.57 13.53 2.69
N GLU A 69 18.04 14.44 3.53
CA GLU A 69 19.23 15.23 3.25
C GLU A 69 20.26 15.06 4.37
N ARG A 70 21.54 14.99 4.00
CA ARG A 70 22.68 15.00 4.94
C ARG A 70 23.79 15.84 4.34
N ASP A 71 24.31 16.79 5.12
CA ASP A 71 25.41 17.69 4.70
C ASP A 71 25.13 18.43 3.38
N GLY A 72 23.87 18.81 3.14
CA GLY A 72 23.44 19.48 1.90
C GLY A 72 23.30 18.58 0.67
N VAL A 73 23.49 17.26 0.84
CA VAL A 73 23.31 16.26 -0.21
C VAL A 73 21.98 15.53 -0.03
N VAL A 74 21.20 15.47 -1.11
CA VAL A 74 19.97 14.67 -1.15
C VAL A 74 20.33 13.20 -1.28
N LEU A 75 20.00 12.41 -0.26
CA LEU A 75 20.24 10.97 -0.21
C LEU A 75 19.06 10.17 -0.75
N LEU A 76 17.83 10.58 -0.38
CA LEU A 76 16.59 9.99 -0.87
C LEU A 76 15.63 11.13 -1.22
N GLN A 77 14.85 10.95 -2.28
CA GLN A 77 13.81 11.90 -2.67
C GLN A 77 12.64 11.12 -3.22
N PHE A 78 11.57 11.04 -2.45
CA PHE A 78 10.40 10.21 -2.71
C PHE A 78 9.18 11.10 -2.95
N ALA A 79 8.15 10.58 -3.63
CA ALA A 79 6.91 11.32 -3.81
C ALA A 79 5.66 10.45 -3.77
N LEU A 80 4.59 11.00 -3.20
CA LEU A 80 3.21 10.56 -3.38
C LEU A 80 2.59 11.32 -4.54
N ALA A 81 1.93 10.61 -5.46
CA ALA A 81 1.18 11.22 -6.55
C ALA A 81 -0.20 10.55 -6.68
N TYR A 82 -1.18 11.15 -6.04
CA TYR A 82 -2.57 10.68 -6.02
C TYR A 82 -3.42 11.42 -7.05
N GLY A 83 -4.36 10.72 -7.66
CA GLY A 83 -5.19 11.25 -8.72
C GLY A 83 -4.52 11.18 -10.10
N PHE A 84 -5.29 10.76 -11.11
CA PHE A 84 -4.78 10.56 -12.48
C PHE A 84 -4.09 11.80 -13.07
N ARG A 85 -4.56 13.02 -12.74
CA ARG A 85 -3.90 14.27 -13.17
C ARG A 85 -2.47 14.40 -12.66
N ASN A 86 -2.22 14.08 -11.39
CA ASN A 86 -0.87 14.12 -10.81
C ASN A 86 0.00 13.01 -11.42
N ILE A 87 -0.55 11.80 -11.60
CA ILE A 87 0.14 10.69 -12.25
C ILE A 87 0.55 11.04 -13.68
N GLN A 88 -0.35 11.61 -14.47
CA GLN A 88 -0.04 12.06 -15.84
C GLN A 88 1.10 13.07 -15.86
N ASN A 89 1.06 14.07 -14.97
CA ASN A 89 2.12 15.07 -14.85
C ASN A 89 3.47 14.45 -14.45
N LEU A 90 3.45 13.52 -13.48
CA LEU A 90 4.63 12.78 -13.05
C LEU A 90 5.23 11.95 -14.19
N VAL A 91 4.41 11.16 -14.89
CA VAL A 91 4.84 10.34 -16.04
C VAL A 91 5.41 11.20 -17.16
N GLN A 92 4.82 12.37 -17.43
CA GLN A 92 5.38 13.30 -18.41
C GLN A 92 6.74 13.86 -17.99
N LYS A 93 6.96 14.13 -16.69
CA LYS A 93 8.29 14.54 -16.18
C LYS A 93 9.30 13.41 -16.29
N LEU A 94 8.92 12.18 -15.93
CA LEU A 94 9.75 10.98 -16.05
C LEU A 94 10.20 10.76 -17.50
N LYS A 95 9.26 10.80 -18.47
CA LYS A 95 9.57 10.66 -19.90
C LYS A 95 10.53 11.71 -20.44
N ARG A 96 10.60 12.89 -19.83
CA ARG A 96 11.50 13.98 -20.21
C ARG A 96 12.83 13.95 -19.45
N GLY A 97 13.06 12.96 -18.58
CA GLY A 97 14.24 12.89 -17.71
C GLY A 97 14.28 14.01 -16.65
N LYS A 98 13.12 14.55 -16.25
CA LYS A 98 13.01 15.68 -15.31
C LYS A 98 12.42 15.30 -13.95
N SER A 99 12.28 14.01 -13.67
CA SER A 99 11.82 13.54 -12.36
C SER A 99 13.01 13.42 -11.42
N PRO A 100 13.01 14.10 -10.26
CA PRO A 100 14.08 13.99 -9.27
C PRO A 100 13.87 12.80 -8.31
N TYR A 101 12.74 12.10 -8.41
CA TYR A 101 12.36 11.08 -7.43
C TYR A 101 13.04 9.74 -7.67
N HIS A 102 13.57 9.16 -6.60
CA HIS A 102 14.12 7.81 -6.54
C HIS A 102 13.03 6.75 -6.37
N TYR A 103 11.92 7.10 -5.71
CA TYR A 103 10.75 6.25 -5.51
C TYR A 103 9.48 7.09 -5.61
N VAL A 104 8.44 6.52 -6.22
CA VAL A 104 7.13 7.17 -6.33
C VAL A 104 6.03 6.18 -5.99
N GLU A 105 5.13 6.58 -5.11
CA GLU A 105 3.89 5.86 -4.83
C GLU A 105 2.73 6.59 -5.52
N VAL A 106 1.93 5.82 -6.27
CA VAL A 106 0.85 6.35 -7.11
C VAL A 106 -0.48 5.73 -6.72
N MET A 107 -1.52 6.56 -6.60
CA MET A 107 -2.89 6.11 -6.38
C MET A 107 -3.81 6.77 -7.40
N ALA A 108 -4.71 6.00 -8.00
CA ALA A 108 -5.57 6.53 -9.07
C ALA A 108 -6.57 7.58 -8.57
N CYS A 109 -7.07 7.43 -7.34
CA CYS A 109 -8.07 8.30 -6.75
C CYS A 109 -7.44 9.51 -6.04
N PRO A 110 -8.00 10.73 -6.19
CA PRO A 110 -7.65 11.86 -5.31
C PRO A 110 -7.95 11.50 -3.86
N SER A 111 -7.11 11.93 -2.92
CA SER A 111 -7.19 11.56 -1.49
C SER A 111 -7.06 10.04 -1.23
N GLY A 112 -6.62 9.28 -2.24
CA GLY A 112 -6.30 7.87 -2.11
C GLY A 112 -7.52 6.94 -1.98
N CYS A 113 -7.31 5.75 -1.42
CA CYS A 113 -8.26 4.62 -1.48
C CYS A 113 -9.54 4.85 -0.65
N LEU A 114 -9.45 5.63 0.43
CA LEU A 114 -10.62 5.97 1.26
C LEU A 114 -11.64 6.82 0.51
N ASN A 115 -11.21 7.52 -0.55
CA ASN A 115 -12.05 8.28 -1.46
C ASN A 115 -12.28 7.56 -2.80
N GLY A 116 -12.15 6.22 -2.80
CA GLY A 116 -12.28 5.41 -4.01
C GLY A 116 -13.69 5.45 -4.61
N GLY A 117 -13.79 5.29 -5.93
CA GLY A 117 -15.09 5.31 -6.64
C GLY A 117 -16.07 4.20 -6.24
N GLY A 118 -15.61 3.17 -5.53
CA GLY A 118 -16.42 2.08 -5.01
C GLY A 118 -16.97 2.29 -3.59
N GLN A 119 -16.73 3.45 -2.97
CA GLN A 119 -17.27 3.75 -1.63
C GLN A 119 -18.79 3.86 -1.63
N ILE A 120 -19.42 3.38 -0.56
CA ILE A 120 -20.88 3.49 -0.38
C ILE A 120 -21.24 4.95 -0.10
N LYS A 121 -22.09 5.52 -0.94
CA LYS A 121 -22.61 6.88 -0.74
C LYS A 121 -23.79 6.83 0.23
N LEU A 122 -23.70 7.63 1.28
CA LEU A 122 -24.76 7.82 2.25
C LEU A 122 -25.64 8.98 1.77
N ASP A 123 -26.95 8.77 1.78
CA ASP A 123 -27.90 9.80 1.36
C ASP A 123 -27.83 11.01 2.29
N GLY A 124 -27.71 12.20 1.69
CA GLY A 124 -27.69 13.47 2.44
C GLY A 124 -26.33 13.91 2.97
N GLU A 125 -25.26 13.12 2.79
CA GLU A 125 -23.90 13.51 3.18
C GLU A 125 -23.05 13.97 2.00
N SER A 126 -22.16 14.93 2.24
CA SER A 126 -21.18 15.32 1.23
C SER A 126 -20.03 14.29 1.18
N SER A 127 -19.46 14.09 0.00
CA SER A 127 -18.30 13.18 -0.17
C SER A 127 -17.12 13.54 0.73
N LYS A 128 -16.98 14.82 1.09
CA LYS A 128 -15.95 15.28 2.02
C LYS A 128 -16.23 14.80 3.44
N ASP A 129 -17.46 14.87 3.90
CA ASP A 129 -17.83 14.47 5.27
C ASP A 129 -17.70 12.96 5.43
N GLN A 130 -18.13 12.21 4.40
CA GLN A 130 -17.94 10.76 4.32
C GLN A 130 -16.45 10.38 4.39
N LEU A 131 -15.60 11.03 3.57
CA LEU A 131 -14.16 10.78 3.60
C LEU A 131 -13.58 11.00 4.99
N GLN A 132 -13.93 12.12 5.64
CA GLN A 132 -13.45 12.41 6.99
C GLN A 132 -13.93 11.40 8.02
N GLN A 133 -15.13 10.84 7.87
CA GLN A 133 -15.62 9.79 8.75
C GLN A 133 -14.81 8.51 8.58
N VAL A 134 -14.56 8.09 7.34
CA VAL A 134 -13.78 6.89 7.05
C VAL A 134 -12.33 7.05 7.52
N GLU A 135 -11.73 8.22 7.31
CA GLU A 135 -10.39 8.57 7.82
C GLU A 135 -10.33 8.41 9.35
N ARG A 136 -11.27 9.02 10.08
CA ARG A 136 -11.32 8.90 11.55
C ARG A 136 -11.47 7.46 12.03
N LEU A 137 -12.30 6.66 11.35
CA LEU A 137 -12.47 5.25 11.69
C LEU A 137 -11.18 4.46 11.45
N TYR A 138 -10.51 4.69 10.32
CA TYR A 138 -9.23 4.04 10.01
C TYR A 138 -8.14 4.43 11.02
N GLU A 139 -8.03 5.72 11.37
CA GLU A 139 -7.06 6.24 12.34
C GLU A 139 -7.34 5.80 13.78
N SER A 140 -8.57 5.35 14.09
CA SER A 140 -8.92 4.82 15.41
C SER A 140 -8.39 3.41 15.67
N LEU A 141 -7.99 2.69 14.61
CA LEU A 141 -7.47 1.34 14.73
C LEU A 141 -6.04 1.36 15.27
N LYS A 142 -5.73 0.39 16.14
CA LYS A 142 -4.40 0.22 16.68
C LYS A 142 -3.41 -0.10 15.57
N THR A 143 -2.39 0.75 15.44
CA THR A 143 -1.31 0.52 14.49
C THR A 143 -0.35 -0.57 14.97
N GLU A 144 -0.06 -1.51 14.09
CA GLU A 144 0.93 -2.56 14.27
C GLU A 144 2.00 -2.49 13.17
N ILE A 145 3.24 -2.81 13.54
CA ILE A 145 4.36 -2.89 12.61
C ILE A 145 4.35 -4.29 11.99
N PRO A 146 4.26 -4.45 10.65
CA PRO A 146 4.14 -5.76 10.00
C PRO A 146 5.21 -6.77 10.40
N GLU A 147 6.47 -6.35 10.58
CA GLU A 147 7.59 -7.22 10.98
C GLU A 147 7.46 -7.74 12.42
N LYS A 148 6.69 -7.05 13.26
CA LYS A 148 6.40 -7.48 14.63
C LYS A 148 5.12 -8.30 14.73
N ASN A 149 4.33 -8.37 13.66
CA ASN A 149 3.09 -9.12 13.65
C ASN A 149 3.41 -10.63 13.63
N ARG A 150 2.99 -11.31 14.69
CA ARG A 150 3.25 -12.74 14.90
C ARG A 150 2.63 -13.60 13.80
N THR A 151 1.41 -13.31 13.39
CA THR A 151 0.68 -14.06 12.36
C THR A 151 1.39 -13.97 11.01
N VAL A 152 1.92 -12.79 10.67
CA VAL A 152 2.73 -12.59 9.45
C VAL A 152 4.02 -13.41 9.53
N ASN A 153 4.74 -13.37 10.66
CA ASN A 153 5.96 -14.17 10.83
C ASN A 153 5.69 -15.68 10.74
N GLU A 154 4.63 -16.18 11.38
CA GLU A 154 4.23 -17.59 11.30
C GLU A 154 3.85 -17.99 9.86
N LEU A 155 3.18 -17.11 9.10
CA LEU A 155 2.90 -17.33 7.68
C LEU A 155 4.18 -17.52 6.86
N TYR A 156 5.19 -16.67 7.09
CA TYR A 156 6.48 -16.77 6.41
C TYR A 156 7.22 -18.05 6.78
N GLU A 157 7.32 -18.36 8.07
CA GLU A 157 8.09 -19.51 8.57
C GLU A 157 7.45 -20.85 8.22
N GLN A 158 6.13 -20.98 8.39
CA GLN A 158 5.45 -22.27 8.30
C GLN A 158 4.90 -22.57 6.91
N TRP A 159 4.38 -21.56 6.21
CA TRP A 159 3.73 -21.78 4.91
C TRP A 159 4.59 -21.31 3.75
N LEU A 160 5.13 -20.09 3.78
CA LEU A 160 5.93 -19.58 2.65
C LEU A 160 7.31 -20.24 2.58
N GLY A 161 7.90 -20.62 3.72
CA GLY A 161 9.23 -21.22 3.78
C GLY A 161 10.36 -20.18 3.82
N GLY A 162 10.07 -18.99 4.35
CA GLY A 162 11.01 -17.86 4.47
C GLY A 162 10.72 -16.73 3.47
N VAL A 163 11.26 -15.55 3.77
CA VAL A 163 11.06 -14.30 3.01
C VAL A 163 11.56 -14.41 1.56
N GLU A 164 12.73 -15.01 1.37
CA GLU A 164 13.41 -15.17 0.07
C GLU A 164 13.13 -16.53 -0.59
N SER A 165 12.09 -17.24 -0.15
CA SER A 165 11.76 -18.56 -0.68
C SER A 165 11.17 -18.46 -2.10
N GLU A 166 11.39 -19.47 -2.92
CA GLU A 166 10.77 -19.57 -4.25
C GLU A 166 9.23 -19.50 -4.17
N LYS A 167 8.67 -20.08 -3.10
CA LYS A 167 7.22 -20.04 -2.85
C LYS A 167 6.74 -18.63 -2.51
N ALA A 168 7.49 -17.84 -1.73
CA ALA A 168 7.16 -16.43 -1.47
C ALA A 168 7.17 -15.61 -2.77
N VAL A 169 8.21 -15.76 -3.58
CA VAL A 169 8.30 -15.09 -4.89
C VAL A 169 7.10 -15.46 -5.75
N LYS A 170 6.82 -16.75 -5.91
CA LYS A 170 5.71 -17.23 -6.74
C LYS A 170 4.32 -16.81 -6.24
N ALA A 171 4.14 -16.72 -4.92
CA ALA A 171 2.84 -16.41 -4.32
C ALA A 171 2.56 -14.91 -4.20
N LEU A 172 3.59 -14.09 -3.96
CA LEU A 172 3.44 -12.68 -3.60
C LEU A 172 3.95 -11.71 -4.67
N HIS A 173 4.68 -12.20 -5.69
CA HIS A 173 5.17 -11.37 -6.79
C HIS A 173 4.36 -11.61 -8.06
N THR A 174 4.36 -10.60 -8.93
CA THR A 174 3.73 -10.65 -10.24
C THR A 174 4.58 -9.89 -11.25
N GLU A 175 4.33 -10.14 -12.53
CA GLU A 175 5.00 -9.48 -13.64
C GLU A 175 3.99 -8.70 -14.48
N TYR A 176 4.40 -7.52 -14.92
CA TYR A 176 3.61 -6.70 -15.84
C TYR A 176 4.25 -6.77 -17.22
N HIS A 177 3.44 -7.02 -18.24
CA HIS A 177 3.87 -6.97 -19.63
C HIS A 177 3.27 -5.74 -20.32
N ALA A 178 3.96 -5.23 -21.34
CA ALA A 178 3.41 -4.19 -22.18
C ALA A 178 2.16 -4.72 -22.88
N VAL A 179 1.02 -4.07 -22.67
CA VAL A 179 -0.17 -4.33 -23.47
C VAL A 179 0.05 -3.67 -24.83
N GLU A 180 0.16 -4.47 -25.88
CA GLU A 180 0.23 -3.97 -27.25
C GLU A 180 -1.03 -3.13 -27.51
N LYS A 181 -0.82 -1.86 -27.84
CA LYS A 181 -1.93 -0.98 -28.19
C LYS A 181 -2.51 -1.47 -29.51
N THR A 182 -3.64 -2.19 -29.46
CA THR A 182 -4.58 -2.15 -30.58
C THR A 182 -4.86 -0.66 -30.82
N SER A 183 -4.75 -0.23 -32.07
CA SER A 183 -4.68 1.16 -32.53
C SER A 183 -5.94 1.99 -32.31
N THR A 184 -6.47 2.01 -31.09
CA THR A 184 -7.39 3.03 -30.58
C THR A 184 -6.60 3.87 -29.61
N GLY A 185 -5.94 4.90 -30.13
CA GLY A 185 -5.48 6.00 -29.30
C GLY A 185 -6.64 6.42 -28.40
N PHE A 186 -6.41 6.46 -27.09
CA PHE A 186 -7.38 6.98 -26.14
C PHE A 186 -7.63 8.46 -26.47
N ASN A 187 -8.56 8.70 -27.40
CA ASN A 187 -9.32 9.94 -27.54
C ASN A 187 -10.31 10.03 -26.37
N ILE A 188 -9.84 9.85 -25.14
CA ILE A 188 -10.61 10.29 -23.99
C ILE A 188 -10.43 11.80 -23.95
N LYS A 189 -11.36 12.50 -24.61
CA LYS A 189 -11.62 13.91 -24.32
C LYS A 189 -12.19 13.95 -22.90
N TRP A 190 -11.40 14.47 -21.97
CA TRP A 190 -11.83 14.87 -20.64
C TRP A 190 -12.24 16.33 -20.68
#